data_AF-A0A2G1YYA3-F1
#
_entry.id   AF-A0A2G1YYA3-F1
#
_cell.length_a   1.000
_cell.length_b   1.000
_cell.length_c   1.000
_cell.angle_alpha   90.00
_cell.angle_beta   90.00
_cell.angle_gamma   90.00
#
_symmetry.space_group_name_H-M   'P 1'
#
loop_
_entity.id
_entity.type
_entity.pdbx_description
1 polymer ?
#
loop_
_entity_poly.entity_id
_entity_poly.type
_entity_poly.pdbx_seq_one_letter_code
_entity_poly.pdbx_strand_id
1 'polypeptide(L)'
;MALISRIKILTILLVAFIVLLPTSHSFLIPDANAGEKVKKVKPPKAKRRPNLSYRPNVSRMPPKYTGRVGVLGLRDKRAMLFYGGEDIYFSEPVLNTLSSSLYLEIKASRAFEQVKRIPGKVSNSLTRKDIKSLAAQHHVDYIFIADLTTFNLLREKMNKSKRGLDFKINVRFGVFGQLIDTKTGAVLWAETIEREDGQLNTDKRVSAEDYGPSAINAIRNGFDDMKNSLRYLGLEVKK
;
A
#
# COMPACT_ATOMS: atom_id res chain seq x y z
N MET A 1 -16.76 -59.67 32.21
CA MET A 1 -16.08 -58.48 32.78
C MET A 1 -15.36 -57.66 31.70
N ALA A 2 -16.07 -57.16 30.68
CA ALA A 2 -15.46 -56.35 29.61
C ALA A 2 -16.27 -55.08 29.24
N LEU A 3 -17.38 -54.81 29.97
CA LEU A 3 -18.26 -53.67 29.69
C LEU A 3 -17.94 -52.43 30.54
N ILE A 4 -17.33 -52.62 31.71
CA ILE A 4 -17.01 -51.53 32.66
C ILE A 4 -15.77 -50.72 32.20
N SER A 5 -14.88 -51.33 31.41
CA SER A 5 -13.67 -50.70 30.86
C SER A 5 -13.97 -49.68 29.75
N ARG A 6 -14.99 -49.93 28.92
CA ARG A 6 -15.33 -49.05 27.79
C ARG A 6 -16.05 -47.77 28.21
N ILE A 7 -16.75 -47.78 29.35
CA ILE A 7 -17.44 -46.59 29.88
C ILE A 7 -16.44 -45.57 30.44
N LYS A 8 -15.35 -46.02 31.08
CA LYS A 8 -14.31 -45.14 31.64
C LYS A 8 -13.46 -44.44 30.57
N ILE A 9 -13.22 -45.10 29.43
CA ILE A 9 -12.46 -44.50 28.31
C ILE A 9 -13.31 -43.42 27.60
N LEU A 10 -14.63 -43.63 27.50
CA LEU A 10 -15.52 -42.63 26.91
C LEU A 10 -15.68 -41.38 27.79
N THR A 11 -15.62 -41.51 29.12
CA THR A 11 -15.70 -40.37 30.04
C THR A 11 -14.42 -39.53 30.03
N ILE A 12 -13.25 -40.15 29.86
CA ILE A 12 -11.97 -39.42 29.79
C ILE A 12 -11.84 -38.64 28.46
N LEU A 13 -12.38 -39.18 27.36
CA LEU A 13 -12.41 -38.48 26.07
C LEU A 13 -13.39 -37.30 26.05
N LEU A 14 -14.50 -37.36 26.80
CA LEU A 14 -15.46 -36.25 26.88
C LEU A 14 -14.92 -35.07 27.73
N VAL A 15 -14.12 -35.35 28.76
CA VAL A 15 -13.50 -34.29 29.60
C VAL A 15 -12.34 -33.61 28.88
N ALA A 16 -11.60 -34.31 28.01
CA ALA A 16 -10.57 -33.70 27.19
C ALA A 16 -11.12 -32.75 26.11
N PHE A 17 -12.36 -32.95 25.66
CA PHE A 17 -13.00 -32.09 24.65
C PHE A 17 -13.58 -30.78 25.22
N ILE A 18 -13.79 -30.70 26.55
CA ILE A 18 -14.32 -29.49 27.20
C ILE A 18 -13.19 -28.52 27.60
N VAL A 19 -11.94 -28.98 27.70
CA VAL A 19 -10.78 -28.14 28.07
C VAL A 19 -10.08 -27.50 26.85
N LEU A 20 -10.49 -27.86 25.63
CA LEU A 20 -9.99 -27.29 24.36
C LEU A 20 -11.09 -26.49 23.61
N LEU A 21 -11.95 -25.79 24.36
CA LEU A 21 -12.61 -24.62 23.80
C LEU A 21 -11.50 -23.60 23.49
N PRO A 22 -11.41 -23.08 22.25
CA PRO A 22 -10.56 -21.93 22.00
C PRO A 22 -11.07 -20.85 22.95
N THR A 23 -10.27 -20.50 23.95
CA THR A 23 -10.42 -19.20 24.60
C THR A 23 -10.36 -18.21 23.47
N SER A 24 -11.51 -17.71 23.05
CA SER A 24 -11.62 -16.49 22.28
C SER A 24 -10.80 -15.50 23.08
N HIS A 25 -9.56 -15.29 22.65
CA HIS A 25 -8.81 -14.11 22.99
C HIS A 25 -9.59 -13.01 22.29
N SER A 26 -10.68 -12.59 22.94
CA SER A 26 -11.24 -11.27 22.80
C SER A 26 -10.04 -10.38 23.04
N PHE A 27 -9.41 -9.95 21.95
CA PHE A 27 -8.55 -8.79 22.00
C PHE A 27 -9.41 -7.73 22.66
N LEU A 28 -9.14 -7.47 23.93
CA LEU A 28 -9.58 -6.26 24.58
C LEU A 28 -8.91 -5.17 23.75
N ILE A 29 -9.64 -4.68 22.75
CA ILE A 29 -9.36 -3.39 22.14
C ILE A 29 -9.44 -2.47 23.35
N PRO A 30 -8.31 -1.89 23.81
CA PRO A 30 -8.37 -0.99 24.94
C PRO A 30 -9.36 0.10 24.54
N ASP A 31 -10.42 0.25 25.34
CA ASP A 31 -11.44 1.28 25.12
C ASP A 31 -10.70 2.58 24.86
N ALA A 32 -10.78 3.05 23.61
CA ALA A 32 -10.29 4.35 23.24
C ALA A 32 -11.12 5.32 24.05
N ASN A 33 -10.58 5.79 25.18
CA ASN A 33 -11.19 6.78 26.06
C ASN A 33 -11.83 7.89 25.22
N ALA A 34 -13.15 7.79 25.02
CA ALA A 34 -13.95 8.61 24.12
C ALA A 34 -14.22 10.02 24.68
N GLY A 35 -13.43 10.47 25.65
CA GLY A 35 -13.63 11.73 26.37
C GLY A 35 -12.71 12.87 25.93
N GLU A 36 -11.59 12.60 25.25
CA GLU A 36 -10.64 13.67 24.93
C GLU A 36 -10.84 14.15 23.49
N LYS A 37 -11.41 15.35 23.34
CA LYS A 37 -11.60 16.03 22.04
C LYS A 37 -10.23 16.32 21.42
N VAL A 38 -9.67 15.33 20.74
CA VAL A 38 -8.48 15.49 19.93
C VAL A 38 -8.81 16.51 18.84
N LYS A 39 -8.09 17.64 18.83
CA LYS A 39 -8.28 18.67 17.80
C LYS A 39 -8.05 18.03 16.43
N LYS A 40 -9.08 18.04 15.58
CA LYS A 40 -9.02 17.59 14.18
C LYS A 40 -7.83 18.26 13.51
N VAL A 41 -7.00 17.49 12.81
CA VAL A 41 -5.92 18.07 11.99
C VAL A 41 -6.57 18.92 10.92
N LYS A 42 -6.22 20.20 10.87
CA LYS A 42 -6.72 21.11 9.84
C LYS A 42 -5.73 21.10 8.67
N PRO A 43 -6.20 21.11 7.42
CA PRO A 43 -5.32 21.22 6.28
C PRO A 43 -4.56 22.55 6.36
N PRO A 44 -3.26 22.58 6.02
CA PRO A 44 -2.50 23.82 5.93
C PRO A 44 -3.12 24.79 4.93
N LYS A 45 -2.82 26.09 5.10
CA LYS A 45 -3.10 27.09 4.06
C LYS A 45 -2.47 26.62 2.75
N ALA A 46 -3.13 26.86 1.61
CA ALA A 46 -2.70 26.34 0.30
C ALA A 46 -1.20 26.53 0.00
N LYS A 47 -0.64 27.72 0.29
CA LYS A 47 0.78 28.05 0.09
C LYS A 47 1.78 27.27 0.98
N ARG A 48 1.30 26.59 2.03
CA ARG A 48 2.10 25.82 3.00
C ARG A 48 1.85 24.32 2.93
N ARG A 49 1.09 23.85 1.93
CA ARG A 49 0.85 22.42 1.77
C ARG A 49 2.12 21.77 1.19
N PRO A 50 2.56 20.63 1.72
CA PRO A 50 3.70 19.91 1.18
C PRO A 50 3.40 19.39 -0.23
N ASN A 51 4.46 19.24 -1.03
CA ASN A 51 4.43 18.56 -2.31
C ASN A 51 4.80 17.07 -2.12
N LEU A 52 4.19 16.18 -2.89
CA LEU A 52 4.52 14.75 -2.95
C LEU A 52 5.53 14.40 -4.04
N SER A 53 5.96 15.37 -4.84
CA SER A 53 6.98 15.18 -5.88
C SER A 53 8.35 14.93 -5.28
N TYR A 54 9.03 13.89 -5.77
CA TYR A 54 10.40 13.55 -5.41
C TYR A 54 11.13 12.92 -6.60
N ARG A 55 12.44 12.76 -6.48
CA ARG A 55 13.28 12.11 -7.48
C ARG A 55 13.44 10.61 -7.15
N PRO A 56 13.06 9.69 -8.05
CA PRO A 56 13.28 8.25 -7.88
C PRO A 56 14.75 7.84 -7.81
N ASN A 57 15.00 6.73 -7.12
CA ASN A 57 16.29 6.04 -7.14
C ASN A 57 16.44 5.24 -8.44
N VAL A 58 17.47 5.57 -9.22
CA VAL A 58 17.72 4.96 -10.54
C VAL A 58 18.59 3.71 -10.39
N SER A 59 18.08 2.58 -10.87
CA SER A 59 18.84 1.34 -10.96
C SER A 59 19.90 1.42 -12.06
N ARG A 60 21.05 0.79 -11.83
CA ARG A 60 22.12 0.64 -12.86
C ARG A 60 22.15 -0.74 -13.49
N MET A 61 21.25 -1.63 -13.08
CA MET A 61 21.25 -3.02 -13.50
C MET A 61 20.63 -3.18 -14.90
N PRO A 62 21.01 -4.19 -15.70
CA PRO A 62 20.45 -4.40 -17.04
C PRO A 62 18.94 -4.68 -16.99
N PRO A 63 18.19 -4.49 -18.09
CA PRO A 63 16.78 -4.90 -18.13
C PRO A 63 16.61 -6.39 -17.82
N LYS A 64 15.58 -6.70 -17.03
CA LYS A 64 15.15 -8.07 -16.74
C LYS A 64 14.18 -8.55 -17.82
N TYR A 65 13.22 -7.70 -18.17
CA TYR A 65 12.20 -7.96 -19.17
C TYR A 65 12.62 -7.39 -20.51
N THR A 66 12.80 -8.26 -21.50
CA THR A 66 13.08 -7.84 -22.88
C THR A 66 11.77 -7.43 -23.55
N GLY A 67 11.53 -6.13 -23.65
CA GLY A 67 10.32 -5.58 -24.25
C GLY A 67 9.89 -4.25 -23.65
N ARG A 68 8.76 -3.75 -24.13
CA ARG A 68 8.18 -2.46 -23.76
C ARG A 68 7.04 -2.67 -22.79
N VAL A 69 7.09 -1.99 -21.65
CA VAL A 69 5.97 -1.96 -20.70
C VAL A 69 5.14 -0.69 -20.87
N GLY A 70 3.82 -0.87 -20.93
CA GLY A 70 2.85 0.20 -20.79
C GLY A 70 2.46 0.37 -19.32
N VAL A 71 2.74 1.54 -18.74
CA VAL A 71 2.36 1.86 -17.36
C VAL A 71 1.09 2.69 -17.35
N LEU A 72 0.06 2.14 -16.74
CA LEU A 72 -1.23 2.80 -16.52
C LEU A 72 -1.17 3.69 -15.26
N GLY A 73 -2.07 4.68 -15.17
CA GLY A 73 -2.21 5.48 -13.95
C GLY A 73 -2.69 4.65 -12.76
N LEU A 74 -2.43 5.11 -11.53
CA LEU A 74 -2.96 4.44 -10.35
C LEU A 74 -4.47 4.50 -10.34
N ARG A 75 -5.11 3.36 -10.05
CA ARG A 75 -6.53 3.33 -9.71
C ARG A 75 -6.67 3.60 -8.22
N ASP A 76 -7.62 4.45 -7.86
CA ASP A 76 -7.92 4.69 -6.45
C ASP A 76 -8.80 3.55 -5.92
N LYS A 77 -8.23 2.73 -5.04
CA LYS A 77 -8.91 1.64 -4.34
C LYS A 77 -8.85 1.82 -2.83
N ARG A 78 -8.51 3.03 -2.36
CA ARG A 78 -8.43 3.34 -0.94
C ARG A 78 -9.81 3.26 -0.31
N ALA A 79 -9.86 2.66 0.88
CA ALA A 79 -11.05 2.71 1.72
C ALA A 79 -11.28 4.11 2.33
N MET A 80 -10.21 4.90 2.47
CA MET A 80 -10.24 6.25 3.03
C MET A 80 -9.23 7.18 2.33
N LEU A 81 -9.61 8.45 2.20
CA LEU A 81 -8.70 9.51 1.75
C LEU A 81 -7.68 9.86 2.86
N PHE A 82 -6.73 10.74 2.54
CA PHE A 82 -5.55 10.97 3.37
C PHE A 82 -5.86 11.26 4.84
N TYR A 83 -6.72 12.24 5.14
CA TYR A 83 -7.17 12.46 6.52
C TYR A 83 -8.56 13.07 6.59
N GLY A 84 -9.39 12.57 7.51
CA GLY A 84 -10.73 13.11 7.74
C GLY A 84 -11.64 13.07 6.51
N GLY A 85 -11.38 12.14 5.58
CA GLY A 85 -12.11 12.01 4.33
C GLY A 85 -11.67 12.99 3.24
N GLU A 86 -10.50 13.62 3.34
CA GLU A 86 -10.04 14.61 2.37
C GLU A 86 -8.55 14.43 1.99
N ASP A 87 -8.20 14.77 0.75
CA ASP A 87 -6.81 14.79 0.23
C ASP A 87 -6.21 16.21 0.15
N ILE A 88 -6.92 17.24 0.65
CA ILE A 88 -6.51 18.66 0.54
C ILE A 88 -5.32 19.05 1.44
N TYR A 89 -4.55 18.07 1.91
CA TYR A 89 -3.37 18.22 2.75
C TYR A 89 -2.10 18.45 1.92
N PHE A 90 -2.16 18.27 0.60
CA PHE A 90 -1.05 18.44 -0.33
C PHE A 90 -1.33 19.56 -1.33
N SER A 91 -0.27 20.11 -1.91
CA SER A 91 -0.36 21.18 -2.91
C SER A 91 -0.95 20.69 -4.23
N GLU A 92 -0.79 19.40 -4.52
CA GLU A 92 -1.18 18.76 -5.78
C GLU A 92 -2.24 17.66 -5.54
N PRO A 93 -3.06 17.30 -6.56
CA PRO A 93 -3.97 16.16 -6.44
C PRO A 93 -3.20 14.85 -6.24
N VAL A 94 -3.37 14.24 -5.07
CA VAL A 94 -2.64 13.05 -4.60
C VAL A 94 -2.55 11.96 -5.66
N LEU A 95 -3.70 11.49 -6.19
CA LEU A 95 -3.73 10.39 -7.14
C LEU A 95 -2.95 10.68 -8.43
N ASN A 96 -3.00 11.92 -8.92
CA ASN A 96 -2.30 12.33 -10.14
C ASN A 96 -0.78 12.37 -9.93
N THR A 97 -0.35 12.91 -8.78
CA THR A 97 1.08 12.97 -8.42
C THR A 97 1.65 11.57 -8.18
N LEU A 98 0.91 10.70 -7.48
CA LEU A 98 1.31 9.31 -7.26
C LEU A 98 1.33 8.49 -8.56
N SER A 99 0.39 8.71 -9.49
CA SER A 99 0.41 8.07 -10.81
C SER A 99 1.63 8.49 -11.63
N SER A 100 2.02 9.75 -11.53
CA SER A 100 3.23 10.25 -12.19
C SER A 100 4.50 9.70 -11.55
N SER A 101 4.51 9.58 -10.22
CA SER A 101 5.59 8.93 -9.46
C SER A 101 5.73 7.47 -9.87
N LEU A 102 4.63 6.71 -9.94
CA LEU A 102 4.64 5.32 -10.40
C LEU A 102 5.33 5.17 -11.77
N TYR A 103 4.94 5.99 -12.75
CA TYR A 103 5.56 5.96 -14.07
C TYR A 103 7.08 6.21 -14.00
N LEU A 104 7.50 7.22 -13.25
CA LEU A 104 8.91 7.56 -13.09
C LEU A 104 9.67 6.48 -12.34
N GLU A 105 9.06 5.82 -11.36
CA GLU A 105 9.64 4.71 -10.60
C GLU A 105 9.85 3.48 -11.48
N ILE A 106 8.85 3.08 -12.26
CA ILE A 106 9.00 1.97 -13.22
C ILE A 106 10.08 2.30 -14.26
N LYS A 107 10.14 3.55 -14.75
CA LYS A 107 11.21 4.00 -15.65
C LYS A 107 12.59 3.96 -14.98
N ALA A 108 12.69 4.41 -13.74
CA ALA A 108 13.94 4.44 -12.97
C ALA A 108 14.42 3.04 -12.55
N SER A 109 13.50 2.06 -12.44
CA SER A 109 13.82 0.67 -12.11
C SER A 109 14.75 -0.01 -13.12
N ARG A 110 14.72 0.47 -14.38
CA ARG A 110 15.34 -0.19 -15.54
C ARG A 110 15.04 -1.69 -15.61
N ALA A 111 13.89 -2.13 -15.11
CA ALA A 111 13.47 -3.52 -15.20
C ALA A 111 13.08 -3.91 -16.64
N PHE A 112 12.68 -2.94 -17.46
CA PHE A 112 12.24 -3.11 -18.85
C PHE A 112 13.16 -2.34 -19.81
N GLU A 113 13.24 -2.79 -21.05
CA GLU A 113 14.01 -2.09 -22.10
C GLU A 113 13.41 -0.71 -22.39
N GLN A 114 12.08 -0.62 -22.45
CA GLN A 114 11.36 0.63 -22.67
C GLN A 114 10.13 0.74 -21.78
N VAL A 115 9.86 1.95 -21.31
CA VAL A 115 8.71 2.25 -20.45
C VAL A 115 7.89 3.37 -21.09
N LYS A 116 6.63 3.05 -21.41
CA LYS A 116 5.68 3.98 -22.03
C LYS A 116 4.54 4.29 -21.06
N ARG A 117 4.25 5.57 -20.86
CA ARG A 117 3.05 5.98 -20.13
C ARG A 117 1.84 5.76 -21.02
N ILE A 118 0.82 5.06 -20.52
CA ILE A 118 -0.48 4.95 -21.19
C ILE A 118 -1.39 6.05 -20.62
N PRO A 119 -1.77 7.06 -21.40
CA PRO A 119 -2.64 8.14 -20.94
C PRO A 119 -4.08 7.66 -20.82
N GLY A 120 -4.86 8.31 -19.95
CA GLY A 120 -6.28 8.05 -19.76
C GLY A 120 -6.63 7.47 -18.38
N LYS A 121 -7.92 7.47 -18.08
CA LYS A 121 -8.44 6.82 -16.86
C LYS A 121 -8.46 5.31 -17.08
N VAL A 122 -7.88 4.58 -16.14
CA VAL A 122 -7.89 3.13 -16.15
C VAL A 122 -9.26 2.67 -15.67
N SER A 123 -9.92 1.81 -16.44
CA SER A 123 -11.16 1.18 -15.98
C SER A 123 -10.90 0.37 -14.71
N ASN A 124 -11.89 0.36 -13.81
CA ASN A 124 -11.84 -0.47 -12.60
C ASN A 124 -11.81 -1.96 -12.90
N SER A 125 -12.34 -2.37 -14.06
CA SER A 125 -12.24 -3.72 -14.61
C SER A 125 -11.52 -3.65 -15.95
N LEU A 126 -10.44 -4.43 -16.08
CA LEU A 126 -9.74 -4.63 -17.35
C LEU A 126 -9.90 -6.10 -17.72
N THR A 127 -10.65 -6.37 -18.77
CA THR A 127 -10.75 -7.72 -19.32
C THR A 127 -9.50 -8.06 -20.13
N ARG A 128 -9.29 -9.35 -20.41
CA ARG A 128 -8.21 -9.79 -21.32
C ARG A 128 -8.31 -9.14 -22.70
N LYS A 129 -9.53 -8.86 -23.18
CA LYS A 129 -9.75 -8.16 -24.46
C LYS A 129 -9.27 -6.70 -24.38
N ASP A 130 -9.54 -6.01 -23.28
CA ASP A 130 -9.10 -4.63 -23.06
C ASP A 130 -7.58 -4.55 -22.98
N ILE A 131 -6.95 -5.49 -22.26
CA ILE A 131 -5.48 -5.59 -22.16
C ILE A 131 -4.85 -5.76 -23.54
N LYS A 132 -5.38 -6.66 -24.39
CA LYS A 132 -4.89 -6.86 -25.76
C LYS A 132 -5.09 -5.62 -26.64
N SER A 133 -6.24 -4.95 -26.51
CA SER A 133 -6.54 -3.73 -27.25
C SER A 133 -5.58 -2.59 -26.90
N LEU A 134 -5.36 -2.37 -25.59
CA LEU A 134 -4.41 -1.38 -25.08
C LEU A 134 -2.98 -1.69 -25.54
N ALA A 135 -2.59 -2.96 -25.48
CA ALA A 135 -1.27 -3.42 -25.92
C ALA A 135 -1.03 -3.13 -27.41
N ALA A 136 -2.02 -3.43 -28.26
CA ALA A 136 -1.95 -3.16 -29.69
C ALA A 136 -1.92 -1.65 -29.99
N GLN A 137 -2.80 -0.86 -29.36
CA GLN A 137 -2.89 0.59 -29.54
C GLN A 137 -1.59 1.32 -29.14
N HIS A 138 -0.94 0.85 -28.06
CA HIS A 138 0.25 1.50 -27.54
C HIS A 138 1.56 0.81 -27.94
N HIS A 139 1.50 -0.30 -28.68
CA HIS A 139 2.63 -1.12 -29.10
C HIS A 139 3.54 -1.53 -27.94
N VAL A 140 2.95 -2.18 -26.93
CA VAL A 140 3.64 -2.65 -25.72
C VAL A 140 3.49 -4.17 -25.55
N ASP A 141 4.53 -4.81 -25.03
CA ASP A 141 4.59 -6.25 -24.78
C ASP A 141 4.02 -6.61 -23.40
N TYR A 142 4.16 -5.69 -22.45
CA TYR A 142 3.69 -5.82 -21.08
C TYR A 142 2.78 -4.67 -20.70
N ILE A 143 1.83 -4.93 -19.80
CA ILE A 143 1.04 -3.90 -19.14
C ILE A 143 1.29 -3.97 -17.63
N PHE A 144 1.59 -2.81 -17.04
CA PHE A 144 1.72 -2.62 -15.60
C PHE A 144 0.50 -1.85 -15.07
N ILE A 145 -0.24 -2.49 -14.16
CA ILE A 145 -1.40 -1.92 -13.47
C ILE A 145 -1.05 -1.79 -12.00
N ALA A 146 -1.50 -0.72 -11.35
CA ALA A 146 -1.39 -0.61 -9.91
C ALA A 146 -2.60 0.09 -9.29
N ASP A 147 -2.92 -0.34 -8.08
CA ASP A 147 -4.01 0.15 -7.25
C ASP A 147 -3.43 0.81 -6.01
N LEU A 148 -3.79 2.06 -5.79
CA LEU A 148 -3.54 2.72 -4.52
C LEU A 148 -4.52 2.15 -3.49
N THR A 149 -4.02 1.29 -2.59
CA THR A 149 -4.85 0.61 -1.59
C THR A 149 -4.91 1.38 -0.29
N THR A 150 -3.82 2.07 0.08
CA THR A 150 -3.77 2.91 1.27
C THR A 150 -2.91 4.15 1.02
N PHE A 151 -3.41 5.31 1.42
CA PHE A 151 -2.58 6.50 1.60
C PHE A 151 -3.26 7.38 2.63
N ASN A 152 -2.93 7.19 3.90
CA ASN A 152 -3.62 7.81 5.02
C ASN A 152 -2.66 8.28 6.12
N LEU A 153 -3.14 9.27 6.88
CA LEU A 153 -2.48 9.80 8.06
C LEU A 153 -3.07 9.11 9.29
N LEU A 154 -2.23 8.39 10.00
CA LEU A 154 -2.53 7.75 11.28
C LEU A 154 -1.98 8.60 12.42
N ARG A 155 -2.74 8.66 13.50
CA ARG A 155 -2.33 9.34 14.74
C ARG A 155 -2.45 8.36 15.89
N GLU A 156 -1.32 7.91 16.36
CA GLU A 156 -1.22 6.95 17.45
C GLU A 156 -0.95 7.69 18.75
N LYS A 157 -1.70 7.36 19.80
CA LYS A 157 -1.47 7.88 21.15
C LYS A 157 -0.31 7.10 21.76
N MET A 158 0.76 7.78 22.15
CA MET A 158 1.93 7.14 22.76
C MET A 158 1.76 7.09 24.28
N ASN A 159 2.37 8.04 25.00
CA ASN A 159 2.31 8.11 26.46
C ASN A 159 1.94 9.52 26.94
N LYS A 160 1.48 9.60 28.19
CA LYS A 160 1.25 10.86 28.89
C LYS A 160 2.59 11.38 29.43
N SER A 161 3.15 12.40 28.79
CA SER A 161 4.30 13.14 29.28
C SER A 161 3.89 14.21 30.31
N LYS A 162 4.85 14.75 31.06
CA LYS A 162 4.62 15.87 32.00
C LYS A 162 4.04 17.12 31.30
N ARG A 163 4.17 17.23 29.97
CA ARG A 163 3.66 18.34 29.15
C ARG A 163 2.35 18.00 28.43
N GLY A 164 1.85 16.76 28.54
CA GLY A 164 0.54 16.30 28.05
C GLY A 164 0.63 14.99 27.27
N LEU A 165 -0.29 14.76 26.32
CA LEU A 165 -0.24 13.55 25.49
C LEU A 165 0.68 13.71 24.29
N ASP A 166 1.61 12.79 24.15
CA ASP A 166 2.46 12.68 22.97
C ASP A 166 1.77 11.79 21.93
N PHE A 167 1.88 12.19 20.66
CA PHE A 167 1.30 11.46 19.54
C PHE A 167 2.38 11.08 18.56
N LYS A 168 2.29 9.87 18.01
CA LYS A 168 3.07 9.50 16.83
C LYS A 168 2.21 9.74 15.60
N ILE A 169 2.75 10.49 14.64
CA ILE A 169 2.09 10.81 13.38
C ILE A 169 2.73 9.92 12.31
N ASN A 170 1.95 8.97 11.80
CA ASN A 170 2.41 8.05 10.77
C ASN A 170 1.66 8.31 9.47
N VAL A 171 2.33 8.13 8.36
CA VAL A 171 1.72 8.07 7.04
C VAL A 171 1.92 6.67 6.52
N ARG A 172 0.81 5.97 6.24
CA ARG A 172 0.84 4.65 5.61
C ARG A 172 0.58 4.80 4.12
N PHE A 173 1.42 4.16 3.32
CA PHE A 173 1.34 4.07 1.88
C PHE A 173 1.23 2.59 1.50
N GLY A 174 0.25 2.26 0.65
CA GLY A 174 -0.04 0.91 0.22
C GLY A 174 -0.39 0.91 -1.27
N VAL A 175 0.26 0.02 -2.02
CA VAL A 175 0.00 -0.18 -3.44
C VAL A 175 -0.06 -1.67 -3.73
N PHE A 176 -1.02 -2.07 -4.54
CA PHE A 176 -1.04 -3.39 -5.15
C PHE A 176 -0.66 -3.26 -6.62
N GLY A 177 0.41 -3.94 -7.04
CA GLY A 177 0.90 -3.88 -8.42
C GLY A 177 0.70 -5.20 -9.14
N GLN A 178 0.52 -5.15 -10.46
CA GLN A 178 0.46 -6.31 -11.34
C GLN A 178 1.22 -6.05 -12.65
N LEU A 179 2.05 -7.00 -13.07
CA LEU A 179 2.66 -7.05 -14.39
C LEU A 179 2.03 -8.18 -15.20
N ILE A 180 1.54 -7.86 -16.40
CA ILE A 180 0.83 -8.80 -17.27
C ILE A 180 1.54 -8.89 -18.62
N ASP A 181 1.82 -10.11 -19.07
CA ASP A 181 2.20 -10.38 -20.46
C ASP A 181 0.97 -10.22 -21.36
N THR A 182 1.05 -9.33 -22.35
CA THR A 182 -0.11 -8.98 -23.19
C THR A 182 -0.44 -10.07 -24.21
N LYS A 183 0.56 -10.88 -24.61
CA LYS A 183 0.39 -11.96 -25.58
C LYS A 183 -0.41 -13.10 -24.97
N THR A 184 0.05 -13.63 -23.84
CA THR A 184 -0.60 -14.75 -23.15
C THR A 184 -1.71 -14.31 -22.21
N GLY A 185 -1.66 -13.09 -21.67
CA GLY A 185 -2.50 -12.63 -20.57
C GLY A 185 -2.05 -13.16 -19.20
N ALA A 186 -0.87 -13.78 -19.11
CA ALA A 186 -0.34 -14.28 -17.86
C ALA A 186 0.10 -13.15 -16.94
N VAL A 187 -0.21 -13.27 -15.65
CA VAL A 187 0.33 -12.39 -14.60
C VAL A 187 1.74 -12.86 -14.29
N LEU A 188 2.72 -12.03 -14.59
CA LEU A 188 4.15 -12.33 -14.36
C LEU A 188 4.60 -11.92 -12.96
N TRP A 189 3.89 -10.97 -12.34
CA TRP A 189 4.15 -10.52 -10.99
C TRP A 189 2.89 -9.85 -10.45
N ALA A 190 2.55 -10.11 -9.19
CA ALA A 190 1.46 -9.43 -8.50
C ALA A 190 1.74 -9.43 -7.00
N GLU A 191 1.88 -8.26 -6.39
CA GLU A 191 2.22 -8.13 -4.98
C GLU A 191 1.56 -6.91 -4.35
N THR A 192 1.25 -7.04 -3.07
CA THR A 192 0.84 -5.92 -2.22
C THR A 192 2.07 -5.40 -1.48
N ILE A 193 2.35 -4.12 -1.61
CA ILE A 193 3.44 -3.44 -0.92
C ILE A 193 2.84 -2.41 0.01
N GLU A 194 3.24 -2.44 1.28
CA GLU A 194 2.83 -1.47 2.27
C GLU A 194 4.04 -0.97 3.05
N ARG A 195 4.09 0.34 3.24
CA ARG A 195 5.06 1.01 4.09
C ARG A 195 4.39 2.05 4.95
N GLU A 196 4.97 2.22 6.12
CA GLU A 196 4.59 3.25 7.06
C GLU A 196 5.85 4.00 7.45
N ASP A 197 5.76 5.32 7.46
CA ASP A 197 6.80 6.17 8.04
C ASP A 197 6.15 7.21 8.93
N GLY A 198 6.83 7.61 9.99
CA GLY A 198 6.22 8.49 10.98
C GLY A 198 7.21 9.08 11.96
N GLN A 199 6.78 10.15 12.61
CA GLN A 199 7.58 10.88 13.58
C GLN A 199 6.81 11.19 14.84
N LEU A 200 7.54 11.33 15.94
CA LEU A 200 6.97 11.71 17.22
C LEU A 200 6.62 13.20 17.19
N ASN A 201 5.40 13.52 17.62
CA ASN A 201 4.92 14.88 17.80
C ASN A 201 4.58 15.10 19.28
N THR A 202 5.34 15.99 19.92
CA THR A 202 5.18 16.39 21.33
C THR A 202 4.28 17.62 21.50
N ASP A 203 3.95 18.31 20.41
CA ASP A 203 3.32 19.64 20.42
C ASP A 203 1.79 19.58 20.34
N LYS A 204 1.22 18.36 20.36
CA LYS A 204 -0.23 18.04 20.31
C LYS A 204 -0.95 18.48 19.04
N ARG A 205 -0.32 19.31 18.20
CA ARG A 205 -0.83 19.86 16.95
C ARG A 205 -0.08 19.21 15.80
N VAL A 206 -0.82 18.70 14.83
CA VAL A 206 -0.25 18.19 13.59
C VAL A 206 -0.16 19.35 12.59
N SER A 207 1.03 19.55 12.06
CA SER A 207 1.39 20.53 11.04
C SER A 207 1.87 19.81 9.77
N ALA A 208 2.08 20.57 8.68
CA ALA A 208 2.62 20.05 7.43
C ALA A 208 3.98 19.36 7.61
N GLU A 209 4.81 19.89 8.51
CA GLU A 209 6.16 19.39 8.80
C GLU A 209 6.10 18.03 9.49
N ASP A 210 4.98 17.70 10.15
CA ASP A 210 4.78 16.44 10.87
C ASP A 210 4.43 15.25 9.96
N TYR A 211 3.94 15.49 8.73
CA TYR A 211 3.55 14.40 7.83
C TYR A 211 4.13 14.49 6.42
N GLY A 212 4.55 15.67 5.95
CA GLY A 212 5.08 15.85 4.60
C GLY A 212 6.29 14.96 4.31
N PRO A 213 7.37 15.03 5.11
CA PRO A 213 8.53 14.16 4.97
C PRO A 213 8.18 12.68 5.08
N SER A 214 7.38 12.30 6.08
CA SER A 214 6.94 10.92 6.30
C SER A 214 6.13 10.38 5.11
N ALA A 215 5.28 11.20 4.50
CA ALA A 215 4.55 10.83 3.30
C ALA A 215 5.50 10.53 2.14
N ILE A 216 6.46 11.42 1.86
CA ILE A 216 7.44 11.22 0.79
C ILE A 216 8.27 9.96 1.03
N ASN A 217 8.72 9.74 2.26
CA ASN A 217 9.52 8.57 2.63
C ASN A 217 8.72 7.27 2.50
N ALA A 218 7.49 7.22 3.02
CA ALA A 218 6.61 6.05 2.89
C ALA A 218 6.35 5.71 1.41
N ILE A 219 6.08 6.72 0.59
CA ILE A 219 5.89 6.57 -0.87
C ILE A 219 7.16 6.05 -1.54
N ARG A 220 8.30 6.70 -1.30
CA ARG A 220 9.59 6.34 -1.92
C ARG A 220 9.99 4.92 -1.56
N ASN A 221 9.95 4.58 -0.27
CA ASN A 221 10.31 3.25 0.22
C ASN A 221 9.35 2.19 -0.35
N GLY A 222 8.05 2.47 -0.38
CA GLY A 222 7.06 1.55 -0.97
C GLY A 222 7.31 1.30 -2.46
N PHE A 223 7.63 2.33 -3.24
CA PHE A 223 7.99 2.11 -4.64
C PHE A 223 9.36 1.46 -4.82
N ASP A 224 10.34 1.74 -3.97
CA ASP A 224 11.62 1.04 -3.97
C ASP A 224 11.44 -0.48 -3.73
N ASP A 225 10.62 -0.87 -2.75
CA ASP A 225 10.29 -2.28 -2.52
C ASP A 225 9.52 -2.90 -3.68
N MET A 226 8.58 -2.16 -4.27
CA MET A 226 7.84 -2.62 -5.43
C MET A 226 8.78 -2.92 -6.60
N LYS A 227 9.74 -2.03 -6.90
CA LYS A 227 10.77 -2.26 -7.93
C LYS A 227 11.64 -3.47 -7.61
N ASN A 228 12.08 -3.60 -6.36
CA ASN A 228 12.88 -4.73 -5.92
C ASN A 228 12.10 -6.04 -6.05
N SER A 229 10.88 -6.10 -5.54
CA SER A 229 10.00 -7.26 -5.62
C SER A 229 9.72 -7.67 -7.06
N LEU A 230 9.32 -6.72 -7.92
CA LEU A 230 9.12 -6.96 -9.35
C LEU A 230 10.35 -7.62 -9.98
N ARG A 231 11.53 -7.13 -9.60
CA ARG A 231 12.79 -7.59 -10.16
C ARG A 231 13.26 -8.93 -9.61
N TYR A 232 13.10 -9.21 -8.33
CA TYR A 232 13.57 -10.45 -7.73
C TYR A 232 12.56 -11.58 -7.85
N LEU A 233 11.26 -11.27 -7.73
CA LEU A 233 10.19 -12.27 -7.65
C LEU A 233 9.41 -12.42 -8.96
N GLY A 234 9.41 -11.41 -9.84
CA GLY A 234 8.65 -11.47 -11.08
C GLY A 234 9.15 -12.58 -12.02
N LEU A 235 8.24 -13.22 -12.75
CA LEU A 235 8.55 -14.29 -13.69
C LEU A 235 9.02 -13.72 -15.03
N GLU A 236 10.04 -14.33 -15.63
CA GLU A 236 10.48 -14.00 -16.98
C GLU A 236 9.79 -14.89 -18.01
N VAL A 237 9.42 -14.30 -19.14
CA VAL A 237 8.95 -15.06 -20.30
C VAL A 237 10.20 -15.51 -21.06
N LYS A 238 10.49 -16.83 -21.02
CA LYS A 238 11.54 -17.40 -21.88
C LYS A 238 11.13 -17.22 -23.34
N LYS A 239 12.02 -16.63 -24.13
CA LYS A 239 11.87 -16.53 -25.59
C LYS A 239 12.05 -17.88 -26.25
#